data_AF-A0A956X0G1-F1
#
_entry.id   AF-A0A956X0G1-F1
#
_cell.length_a   1.000
_cell.length_b   1.000
_cell.length_c   1.000
_cell.angle_alpha   90.00
_cell.angle_beta   90.00
_cell.angle_gamma   90.00
#
_symmetry.space_group_name_H-M   'P 1'
#
loop_
_entity.id
_entity.type
_entity.pdbx_description
1 polymer ?
#
loop_
_entity_poly.entity_id
_entity_poly.type
_entity_poly.pdbx_seq_one_letter_code
_entity_poly.pdbx_strand_id
1 'polypeptide(L)'
;MKSHRMFLAILAIYLLLAVAYSAALPLAEAPDEADHYAFIVYLGKNHSLPQGATVTQSKHPPLYHAAAAALTTWTGLDFTFLRSNPDALPLGPDKPPNFFIHTTLEDFPWRGG
;
A
#
# COMPACT_ATOMS: atom_id res chain seq x y z
N MET A 1 -34.48 0.61 13.16
CA MET A 1 -33.98 -0.79 13.16
C MET A 1 -33.62 -1.34 11.78
N LYS A 2 -34.48 -1.26 10.74
CA LYS A 2 -34.15 -1.77 9.38
C LYS A 2 -32.97 -1.06 8.70
N SER A 3 -32.85 0.26 8.86
CA SER A 3 -31.75 1.06 8.31
C SER A 3 -30.37 0.64 8.82
N HIS A 4 -30.27 0.30 10.11
CA HIS A 4 -28.99 -0.09 10.72
C HIS A 4 -28.52 -1.45 10.20
N ARG A 5 -29.43 -2.40 10.03
CA ARG A 5 -29.10 -3.72 9.45
C ARG A 5 -28.64 -3.61 8.00
N MET A 6 -29.29 -2.75 7.21
CA MET A 6 -28.90 -2.49 5.83
C MET A 6 -27.54 -1.80 5.73
N PHE A 7 -27.29 -0.80 6.57
CA PHE A 7 -25.97 -0.15 6.67
C PHE A 7 -24.87 -1.16 7.04
N LEU A 8 -25.10 -1.98 8.07
CA LEU A 8 -24.13 -3.01 8.47
C LEU A 8 -23.88 -4.04 7.37
N ALA A 9 -24.91 -4.43 6.62
CA ALA A 9 -24.75 -5.33 5.48
C ALA A 9 -23.89 -4.68 4.38
N ILE A 10 -24.14 -3.42 4.03
CA ILE A 10 -23.33 -2.69 3.04
C ILE A 10 -21.89 -2.54 3.53
N LEU A 11 -21.69 -2.20 4.80
CA LEU A 11 -20.35 -2.08 5.38
C LEU A 11 -19.60 -3.43 5.34
N ALA A 12 -20.27 -4.52 5.69
CA ALA A 12 -19.68 -5.85 5.64
C ALA A 12 -19.29 -6.25 4.20
N ILE A 13 -20.16 -5.98 3.22
CA ILE A 13 -19.87 -6.23 1.80
C ILE A 13 -18.68 -5.37 1.34
N TYR A 14 -18.67 -4.08 1.69
CA TYR A 14 -17.58 -3.17 1.37
C TYR A 14 -16.23 -3.67 1.93
N LEU A 15 -16.19 -4.03 3.22
CA LEU A 15 -14.97 -4.52 3.86
C LEU A 15 -14.50 -5.85 3.24
N LEU A 16 -15.43 -6.76 2.92
CA LEU A 16 -15.10 -8.01 2.24
C LEU A 16 -14.49 -7.75 0.86
N LEU A 17 -15.08 -6.84 0.08
CA LEU A 17 -14.54 -6.46 -1.23
C LEU A 17 -13.20 -5.75 -1.12
N ALA A 18 -13.03 -4.85 -0.16
CA ALA A 18 -11.77 -4.15 0.08
C ALA A 18 -10.64 -5.12 0.44
N VAL A 19 -10.90 -6.09 1.33
CA VAL A 19 -9.93 -7.12 1.71
C VAL A 19 -9.63 -8.04 0.52
N ALA A 20 -10.66 -8.48 -0.22
CA ALA A 20 -10.46 -9.33 -1.39
C ALA A 20 -9.65 -8.62 -2.49
N TYR A 21 -9.91 -7.32 -2.71
CA TYR A 21 -9.14 -6.49 -3.65
C TYR A 21 -7.69 -6.36 -3.18
N SER A 22 -7.46 -6.03 -1.90
CA SER A 22 -6.12 -5.90 -1.33
C SER A 22 -5.33 -7.21 -1.35
N ALA A 23 -5.99 -8.37 -1.31
CA ALA A 23 -5.34 -9.67 -1.37
C ALA A 23 -5.07 -10.16 -2.82
N ALA A 24 -5.86 -9.68 -3.79
CA ALA A 24 -5.74 -10.09 -5.19
C ALA A 24 -4.83 -9.16 -6.01
N LEU A 25 -4.70 -7.89 -5.61
CA LEU A 25 -3.81 -6.93 -6.24
C LEU A 25 -2.38 -7.16 -5.74
N PRO A 26 -1.39 -7.35 -6.64
CA PRO A 26 0.01 -7.46 -6.24
C PRO A 26 0.50 -6.20 -5.51
N LEU A 27 1.43 -6.38 -4.57
CA LEU A 27 1.86 -5.29 -3.70
C LEU A 27 2.46 -4.12 -4.50
N ALA A 28 2.04 -2.91 -4.16
CA ALA A 28 2.55 -1.66 -4.73
C ALA A 28 2.14 -1.36 -6.19
N GLU A 29 1.30 -2.20 -6.81
CA GLU A 29 0.75 -1.95 -8.16
C GLU A 29 -0.49 -1.04 -8.14
N ALA A 30 -1.12 -0.83 -6.97
CA ALA A 30 -2.18 0.16 -6.90
C ALA A 30 -1.62 1.57 -7.17
N PRO A 31 -2.41 2.47 -7.79
CA PRO A 31 -1.97 3.84 -8.04
C PRO A 31 -1.39 4.49 -6.78
N ASP A 32 -0.14 4.95 -6.89
CA ASP A 32 0.65 5.61 -5.84
C ASP A 32 0.88 4.79 -4.55
N GLU A 33 0.56 3.49 -4.52
CA GLU A 33 0.63 2.67 -3.31
C GLU A 33 2.06 2.65 -2.71
N ALA A 34 3.08 2.47 -3.57
CA ALA A 34 4.48 2.53 -3.18
C ALA A 34 4.85 3.86 -2.50
N ASP A 35 4.35 4.98 -3.03
CA ASP A 35 4.66 6.32 -2.51
C ASP A 35 3.92 6.59 -1.19
N HIS A 36 2.69 6.09 -1.04
CA HIS A 36 1.97 6.14 0.23
C HIS A 36 2.70 5.32 1.30
N TYR A 37 3.16 4.12 0.95
CA TYR A 37 3.95 3.29 1.84
C TYR A 37 5.29 3.97 2.19
N ALA A 38 5.94 4.66 1.26
CA ALA A 38 7.17 5.39 1.55
C ALA A 38 6.98 6.49 2.60
N PHE A 39 5.82 7.16 2.62
CA PHE A 39 5.50 8.13 3.67
C PHE A 39 5.28 7.44 5.02
N ILE A 40 4.63 6.27 5.06
CA ILE A 40 4.49 5.46 6.28
C ILE A 40 5.87 5.05 6.83
N VAL A 41 6.75 4.53 5.96
CA VAL A 41 8.13 4.16 6.31
C VAL A 41 8.89 5.37 6.84
N TYR A 42 8.77 6.53 6.20
CA TYR A 42 9.43 7.77 6.65
C TYR A 42 8.98 8.15 8.06
N LEU A 43 7.67 8.19 8.32
CA LEU A 43 7.14 8.55 9.64
C LEU A 43 7.57 7.53 10.72
N GLY A 44 7.48 6.24 10.41
CA GLY A 44 7.86 5.16 11.33
C GLY A 44 9.35 5.11 11.65
N LYS A 45 10.23 5.57 10.73
CA LYS A 45 11.69 5.61 10.95
C LYS A 45 12.19 6.92 11.55
N ASN A 46 11.63 8.05 11.13
CA ASN A 46 12.15 9.37 11.49
C ASN A 46 11.39 10.04 12.64
N HIS A 47 10.18 9.55 12.96
CA HIS A 47 9.31 10.09 14.01
C HIS A 47 9.08 11.61 13.87
N SER A 48 9.08 12.09 12.63
CA SER A 48 8.95 13.51 12.27
C SER A 48 8.26 13.64 10.92
N LEU A 49 7.65 14.79 10.66
CA LEU A 49 7.02 15.06 9.37
C LEU A 49 8.08 15.35 8.30
N PRO A 50 7.93 14.83 7.08
CA PRO A 50 8.81 15.15 5.97
C PRO A 50 8.70 16.63 5.61
N GLN A 51 9.82 17.22 5.21
CA GLN A 51 9.89 18.62 4.81
C GLN A 51 10.02 18.71 3.27
N GLY A 52 9.24 19.58 2.66
CA GLY A 52 9.27 19.78 1.21
C GLY A 52 8.96 18.50 0.44
N ALA A 53 9.81 18.17 -0.54
CA ALA A 53 9.61 17.06 -1.47
C ALA A 53 10.39 15.78 -1.10
N THR A 54 10.81 15.60 0.15
CA THR A 54 11.55 14.40 0.58
C THR A 54 10.79 13.10 0.33
N VAL A 55 9.45 13.14 0.45
CA VAL A 55 8.57 12.01 0.08
C VAL A 55 7.47 12.54 -0.83
N THR A 56 7.19 11.85 -1.94
CA THR A 56 6.21 12.26 -2.97
C THR A 56 4.84 12.64 -2.39
N GLN A 57 4.35 11.87 -1.42
CA GLN A 57 3.03 12.07 -0.82
C GLN A 57 3.03 13.03 0.39
N SER A 58 4.14 13.74 0.67
CA SER A 58 4.21 14.73 1.77
C SER A 58 3.23 15.89 1.63
N LYS A 59 2.69 16.09 0.41
CA LYS A 59 1.63 17.06 0.11
C LYS A 59 0.28 16.73 0.78
N HIS A 60 0.08 15.48 1.21
CA HIS A 60 -1.17 15.03 1.83
C HIS A 60 -1.17 15.22 3.36
N PRO A 61 -2.35 15.42 3.99
CA PRO A 61 -2.47 15.43 5.44
C PRO A 61 -1.96 14.11 6.07
N PRO A 62 -1.19 14.18 7.17
CA PRO A 62 -0.42 13.04 7.64
C PRO A 62 -1.23 12.02 8.46
N LEU A 63 -2.49 12.30 8.80
CA LEU A 63 -3.26 11.48 9.76
C LEU A 63 -3.31 10.00 9.35
N TYR A 64 -3.60 9.74 8.07
CA TYR A 64 -3.65 8.38 7.53
C TYR A 64 -2.28 7.68 7.65
N HIS A 65 -1.23 8.32 7.15
CA HIS A 65 0.11 7.74 7.14
C HIS A 65 0.70 7.57 8.53
N ALA A 66 0.45 8.52 9.44
CA ALA A 66 0.89 8.47 10.83
C ALA A 66 0.18 7.36 11.61
N ALA A 67 -1.13 7.20 11.42
CA ALA A 67 -1.88 6.10 12.02
C ALA A 67 -1.38 4.74 11.50
N ALA A 68 -1.18 4.62 10.19
CA ALA A 68 -0.62 3.40 9.60
C ALA A 68 0.80 3.11 10.12
N ALA A 69 1.67 4.11 10.24
CA ALA A 69 3.01 3.96 10.78
C ALA A 69 2.99 3.51 12.25
N ALA A 70 2.11 4.08 13.07
CA ALA A 70 1.96 3.68 14.47
C ALA A 70 1.53 2.20 14.61
N LEU A 71 0.68 1.71 13.70
CA LEU A 71 0.21 0.32 13.69
C LEU A 71 1.22 -0.68 13.12
N THR A 72 2.19 -0.21 12.33
CA THR A 72 3.10 -1.08 11.55
C THR A 72 4.58 -0.94 11.89
N THR A 73 4.98 0.03 12.71
CA THR A 73 6.42 0.27 13.01
C THR A 73 7.16 -0.97 13.56
N TRP A 74 6.45 -1.85 14.27
CA TRP A 74 7.00 -3.10 14.82
C TRP A 74 7.45 -4.12 13.75
N THR A 75 7.06 -3.94 12.49
CA THR A 75 7.48 -4.81 11.38
C THR A 75 8.88 -4.47 10.84
N GLY A 76 9.46 -3.33 11.27
CA GLY A 76 10.74 -2.82 10.77
C GLY A 76 10.62 -1.87 9.57
N LEU A 77 9.46 -1.84 8.89
CA LEU A 77 9.14 -0.91 7.79
C LEU A 77 10.27 -0.77 6.76
N ASP A 78 10.40 -1.71 5.84
CA ASP A 78 11.42 -1.67 4.78
C ASP A 78 10.82 -1.82 3.38
N PHE A 79 11.68 -1.76 2.37
CA PHE A 79 11.33 -1.91 0.95
C PHE A 79 11.93 -3.19 0.34
N THR A 80 12.33 -4.17 1.16
CA THR A 80 13.04 -5.37 0.67
C THR A 80 12.16 -6.24 -0.23
N PHE A 81 10.83 -6.16 -0.06
CA PHE A 81 9.84 -6.79 -0.92
C PHE A 81 9.69 -6.06 -2.28
N LEU A 82 9.98 -4.76 -2.34
CA LEU A 82 9.69 -3.93 -3.50
C LEU A 82 10.86 -3.96 -4.49
N ARG A 83 10.62 -4.50 -5.69
CA ARG A 83 11.63 -4.65 -6.74
C ARG A 83 11.12 -4.04 -8.02
N SER A 84 11.68 -2.90 -8.44
CA SER A 84 11.27 -2.25 -9.69
C SER A 84 11.50 -3.18 -10.88
N ASN A 85 10.53 -3.22 -11.79
CA ASN A 85 10.62 -3.93 -13.05
C ASN A 85 11.33 -3.04 -14.10
N PRO A 86 12.58 -3.35 -14.49
CA PRO A 86 13.32 -2.53 -15.46
C PRO A 86 12.68 -2.54 -16.86
N ASP A 87 11.88 -3.56 -17.17
CA ASP A 87 11.29 -3.74 -18.50
C ASP A 87 9.95 -3.02 -18.65
N ALA A 88 9.35 -2.53 -17.55
CA ALA A 88 8.07 -1.82 -17.55
C ALA A 88 8.14 -0.44 -18.22
N LEU A 89 9.34 0.14 -18.32
CA LEU A 89 9.55 1.47 -18.88
C LEU A 89 10.29 1.44 -20.24
N PRO A 90 10.03 2.42 -21.13
CA PRO A 90 8.89 3.32 -21.09
C PRO A 90 7.57 2.54 -21.25
N LEU A 91 6.46 3.13 -20.79
CA LEU A 91 5.13 2.53 -20.92
C LEU A 91 4.79 2.27 -22.39
N GLY A 92 4.17 1.13 -22.68
CA GLY A 92 3.79 0.75 -24.04
C GLY A 92 2.96 -0.52 -24.10
N PRO A 93 2.30 -0.79 -25.24
CA PRO A 93 1.45 -1.97 -25.41
C PRO A 93 2.21 -3.30 -25.38
N ASP A 94 3.49 -3.31 -25.78
CA ASP A 94 4.35 -4.50 -25.79
C ASP A 94 5.20 -4.65 -24.51
N LYS A 95 4.87 -3.88 -23.47
CA LYS A 95 5.62 -3.82 -22.22
C LYS A 95 4.92 -4.67 -21.15
N PRO A 96 5.68 -5.25 -20.20
CA PRO A 96 5.07 -5.86 -19.04
C PRO A 96 4.18 -4.84 -18.31
N PRO A 97 2.96 -5.22 -17.90
CA PRO A 97 2.02 -4.29 -17.27
C PRO A 97 2.41 -3.92 -15.84
N ASN A 98 3.23 -4.72 -15.17
CA ASN A 98 3.59 -4.56 -13.77
C ASN A 98 4.81 -3.65 -13.63
N PHE A 99 4.72 -2.66 -12.76
CA PHE A 99 5.83 -1.78 -12.39
C PHE A 99 6.85 -2.46 -11.48
N PHE A 100 6.47 -3.54 -10.80
CA PHE A 100 7.30 -4.28 -9.87
C PHE A 100 7.39 -5.77 -10.23
N ILE A 101 8.46 -6.41 -9.74
CA ILE A 101 8.71 -7.84 -9.90
C ILE A 101 8.08 -8.57 -8.72
N HIS A 102 7.06 -9.37 -9.01
CA HIS A 102 6.35 -10.17 -8.01
C HIS A 102 6.90 -11.59 -7.92
N THR A 103 6.87 -12.15 -6.72
CA THR A 103 7.34 -13.52 -6.45
C THR A 103 6.35 -14.28 -5.59
N THR A 104 6.53 -15.60 -5.46
CA THR A 104 5.68 -16.47 -4.63
C THR A 104 5.76 -16.18 -3.12
N LEU A 105 6.53 -15.17 -2.68
CA LEU A 105 6.51 -14.69 -1.30
C LEU A 105 5.19 -14.00 -0.96
N GLU A 106 4.61 -13.31 -1.96
CA GLU A 106 3.35 -12.57 -1.85
C GLU A 106 2.12 -13.51 -1.78
N ASP A 107 2.32 -14.82 -1.96
CA ASP A 107 1.27 -15.82 -1.86
C ASP A 107 0.87 -16.07 -0.39
N PHE A 108 -0.42 -16.34 -0.17
CA PHE A 108 -0.91 -16.75 1.14
C PHE A 108 -0.29 -18.10 1.57
N PRO A 109 0.17 -18.28 2.82
CA PRO A 109 0.10 -17.36 3.96
C PRO A 109 1.28 -16.38 3.97
N TRP A 110 1.01 -15.10 3.67
CA TRP A 110 1.98 -14.02 3.43
C TRP A 110 3.18 -14.04 4.38
N ARG A 111 4.40 -13.93 3.82
CA ARG A 111 5.66 -14.02 4.57
C ARG A 111 6.68 -12.99 4.08
N GLY A 112 6.79 -11.89 4.82
CA GLY A 112 7.82 -10.88 4.56
C GLY A 112 7.60 -10.09 3.27
N GLY A 113 6.34 -10.00 2.83
CA GLY A 113 5.90 -9.49 1.53
C GLY A 113 5.03 -10.54 0.89
#